data_AF-A0A349HTK8-F1
#
_entry.id   AF-A0A349HTK8-F1
#
_cell.length_a   1.000
_cell.length_b   1.000
_cell.length_c   1.000
_cell.angle_alpha   90.00
_cell.angle_beta   90.00
_cell.angle_gamma   90.00
#
_symmetry.space_group_name_H-M   'P 1'
#
loop_
_entity.id
_entity.type
_entity.pdbx_description
1 polymer ?
#
loop_
_entity_poly.entity_id
_entity_poly.type
_entity_poly.pdbx_seq_one_letter_code
_entity_poly.pdbx_strand_id
1 'polypeptide(L)' 'MFREMRRKDREIKKDEAIEILKNNDYGILSTISQNGYPYGVPISYTYINGSIYFHCAAEGHKLDN' A
#
# COMPACT_ATOMS: atom_id res chain seq x y z
N MET A 1 9.88 -15.85 -7.47
CA MET A 1 8.49 -16.20 -7.80
C MET A 1 7.64 -15.88 -6.59
N PHE A 2 6.51 -15.20 -6.75
CA PHE A 2 5.62 -14.92 -5.60
C PHE A 2 5.02 -16.23 -5.08
N ARG A 3 4.94 -16.37 -3.75
CA ARG A 3 4.30 -17.52 -3.12
C ARG A 3 2.80 -17.44 -3.37
N GLU A 4 2.18 -18.55 -3.81
CA GLU A 4 0.72 -18.60 -3.95
C GLU A 4 0.01 -18.36 -2.61
N MET A 5 -1.18 -17.78 -2.66
CA MET A 5 -1.99 -17.53 -1.47
C MET A 5 -2.36 -18.87 -0.79
N ARG A 6 -2.09 -18.99 0.52
CA ARG A 6 -2.39 -20.22 1.28
C ARG A 6 -3.89 -20.58 1.27
N ARG A 7 -4.76 -19.57 1.28
CA ARG A 7 -6.23 -19.73 1.25
C ARG A 7 -6.80 -19.15 -0.04
N LYS A 8 -6.76 -19.94 -1.12
CA LYS A 8 -7.30 -19.55 -2.43
C LYS A 8 -8.81 -19.25 -2.38
N ASP A 9 -9.54 -19.87 -1.45
CA ASP A 9 -10.95 -19.60 -1.19
C ASP A 9 -11.25 -18.17 -0.71
N ARG A 10 -10.22 -17.43 -0.24
CA ARG A 10 -10.34 -16.03 0.20
C ARG A 10 -9.64 -15.04 -0.72
N GLU A 11 -9.14 -15.49 -1.85
CA GLU A 11 -8.54 -14.62 -2.86
C GLU A 11 -9.66 -13.83 -3.56
N ILE A 12 -9.54 -12.50 -3.57
CA ILE A 12 -10.47 -11.63 -4.30
C ILE A 12 -9.98 -11.38 -5.71
N LYS A 13 -10.90 -11.07 -6.62
CA LYS A 13 -10.52 -10.75 -8.01
C LYS A 13 -9.80 -9.41 -8.05
N LYS A 14 -8.91 -9.25 -9.04
CA LYS A 14 -8.16 -8.00 -9.25
C LYS A 14 -9.08 -6.78 -9.35
N ASP A 15 -10.19 -6.88 -10.07
CA ASP A 15 -11.12 -5.76 -10.25
C ASP A 15 -11.81 -5.38 -8.93
N GLU A 16 -12.15 -6.37 -8.10
CA GLU A 16 -12.70 -6.13 -6.74
C GLU A 16 -11.67 -5.43 -5.85
N ALA A 17 -10.40 -5.83 -5.92
CA ALA A 17 -9.32 -5.15 -5.20
C ALA A 17 -9.14 -3.69 -5.66
N ILE A 18 -9.25 -3.44 -6.97
CA ILE A 18 -9.19 -2.09 -7.54
C ILE A 18 -10.37 -1.24 -7.04
N GLU A 19 -11.58 -1.79 -6.98
CA GLU A 19 -12.73 -1.06 -6.44
C GLU A 19 -12.56 -0.74 -4.95
N ILE A 20 -11.96 -1.64 -4.16
CA ILE A 20 -11.60 -1.34 -2.77
C ILE A 20 -10.61 -0.17 -2.69
N LEU A 21 -9.61 -0.11 -3.59
CA LEU A 21 -8.64 0.98 -3.62
C LEU A 21 -9.28 2.31 -4.05
N LYS A 22 -10.22 2.30 -5.00
CA LYS A 22 -10.90 3.53 -5.45
C LYS A 22 -11.83 4.12 -4.39
N ASN A 23 -12.45 3.27 -3.57
CA ASN A 23 -13.49 3.67 -2.61
C ASN A 23 -12.97 3.85 -1.17
N ASN A 24 -11.69 3.62 -0.90
CA ASN A 24 -11.07 3.85 0.41
C ASN A 24 -10.36 5.20 0.48
N ASP A 25 -10.43 5.84 1.64
CA ASP A 25 -9.81 7.15 1.86
C ASP A 25 -8.35 7.07 2.35
N TYR A 26 -7.96 5.96 2.97
CA TYR A 26 -6.63 5.77 3.54
C TYR A 26 -6.18 4.30 3.56
N GLY A 27 -4.87 4.11 3.71
CA GLY A 27 -4.22 2.81 3.87
C GLY A 27 -2.96 2.93 4.71
N ILE A 28 -2.33 1.81 5.02
CA ILE A 28 -1.05 1.79 5.74
C ILE A 28 0.09 1.63 4.73
N LEU A 29 0.93 2.66 4.61
CA LEU A 29 2.19 2.56 3.89
C LEU A 29 3.22 1.91 4.82
N SER A 30 3.66 0.71 4.44
CA SER A 30 4.70 -0.03 5.16
C SER A 30 5.98 -0.04 4.35
N THR A 31 7.06 0.45 4.95
CA THR A 31 8.42 0.50 4.39
C THR A 31 9.39 -0.19 5.36
N ILE A 32 10.61 -0.47 4.90
CA ILE A 32 11.67 -1.06 5.72
C ILE A 32 12.74 -0.01 5.93
N SER A 33 13.02 0.34 7.18
CA SER A 33 14.07 1.28 7.50
C SER A 33 15.45 0.70 7.20
N GLN A 34 16.46 1.55 7.05
CA GLN A 34 17.85 1.13 6.75
C GLN A 34 18.42 0.11 7.77
N ASN A 35 17.96 0.17 9.02
CA ASN A 35 18.32 -0.78 10.09
C ASN A 35 17.47 -2.07 10.10
N GLY A 36 16.62 -2.28 9.09
CA GLY A 36 15.73 -3.43 8.96
C GLY A 36 14.43 -3.33 9.77
N TYR A 37 14.20 -2.25 10.52
CA TYR A 37 12.96 -2.10 11.29
C TYR A 37 11.78 -1.68 10.39
N PRO A 38 10.63 -2.35 10.49
CA PRO A 38 9.45 -1.99 9.72
C PRO A 38 8.89 -0.64 10.18
N TYR A 39 8.50 0.19 9.23
CA TYR A 39 7.87 1.47 9.46
C TYR A 39 6.52 1.53 8.73
N GLY A 40 5.44 1.52 9.51
CA GLY A 40 4.06 1.57 9.02
C GLY A 40 3.39 2.89 9.42
N VAL A 41 2.85 3.63 8.44
CA VAL A 41 2.18 4.92 8.67
C VAL A 41 0.87 5.00 7.90
N PRO A 42 -0.24 5.46 8.51
CA PRO A 42 -1.46 5.71 7.77
C PRO A 42 -1.27 6.88 6.81
N ILE A 43 -1.69 6.71 5.55
CA ILE A 43 -1.67 7.75 4.54
C ILE A 43 -3.03 7.82 3.85
N SER A 44 -3.54 9.04 3.68
CA SER A 44 -4.62 9.29 2.73
C SER A 44 -4.08 9.17 1.31
N TYR A 45 -4.80 8.49 0.44
CA TYR A 45 -4.35 8.25 -0.93
C TYR A 45 -5.49 8.39 -1.94
N THR A 46 -5.13 8.47 -3.21
CA THR A 46 -6.04 8.31 -4.34
C THR A 46 -5.50 7.27 -5.31
N TYR A 47 -6.40 6.51 -5.95
CA TYR A 47 -6.04 5.51 -6.94
C TYR A 47 -6.35 6.03 -8.36
N ILE A 48 -5.33 6.19 -9.20
CA ILE A 48 -5.44 6.72 -10.56
C ILE A 48 -4.62 5.84 -11.50
N ASN A 49 -5.22 5.36 -12.59
CA ASN A 49 -4.54 4.65 -13.69
C ASN A 49 -3.60 3.49 -13.26
N GLY A 50 -3.97 2.71 -12.25
CA GLY A 50 -3.12 1.60 -11.80
C GLY A 50 -2.15 1.95 -10.67
N SER A 51 -2.13 3.20 -10.21
CA SER A 51 -1.17 3.70 -9.23
C SER A 51 -1.85 4.36 -8.03
N ILE A 52 -1.24 4.20 -6.87
CA ILE A 52 -1.63 4.88 -5.63
C ILE A 52 -0.78 6.16 -5.52
N TYR A 53 -1.44 7.30 -5.35
CA TYR A 53 -0.82 8.60 -5.14
C TYR A 53 -1.18 9.12 -3.75
N PHE A 54 -0.22 9.76 -3.08
CA PHE A 54 -0.44 10.42 -1.81
C PHE A 54 0.43 11.67 -1.71
N HIS A 55 -0.01 12.64 -0.91
CA HIS A 55 0.76 13.84 -0.64
C HIS A 55 1.64 13.64 0.61
N CYS A 56 2.86 14.17 0.59
CA CYS A 56 3.72 14.24 1.76
C CYS A 56 4.66 15.45 1.70
N ALA A 57 5.29 15.74 2.85
CA ALA A 57 6.40 16.69 2.91
C ALA A 57 7.58 16.21 2.05
N ALA A 58 8.46 17.12 1.65
CA ALA A 58 9.63 16.82 0.82
C ALA A 58 10.74 16.05 1.58
N GLU A 59 10.61 15.90 2.90
CA GLU A 59 11.52 15.17 3.77
C GLU A 59 10.75 14.35 4.83
N GLY A 60 11.42 13.33 5.38
CA GLY A 60 10.94 12.56 6.52
C GLY A 60 11.05 11.04 6.32
N HIS A 61 10.84 10.30 7.41
CA HIS A 61 11.19 8.88 7.51
C HIS A 61 10.68 7.97 6.37
N LYS A 62 9.45 8.16 5.87
CA LYS A 62 8.93 7.39 4.72
C LYS A 62 9.64 7.64 3.39
N LEU A 63 10.30 8.80 3.23
CA LEU A 63 11.10 9.16 2.06
C LEU A 63 12.57 8.76 2.24
N ASP A 64 13.05 8.67 3.49
CA ASP A 64 14.42 8.25 3.82
C ASP A 64 14.62 6.72 3.76
N ASN A 65 13.51 5.96 3.67
CA ASN A 65 13.49 4.50 3.57
C ASN A 65 13.64 3.99 2.14
#